data_AF-A0AAN5R5F1-F1
#
_entry.id   AF-A0AAN5R5F1-F1
#
_cell.length_a   1.000
_cell.length_b   1.000
_cell.length_c   1.000
_cell.angle_alpha   90.00
_cell.angle_beta   90.00
_cell.angle_gamma   90.00
#
_symmetry.space_group_name_H-M   'P 1'
#
loop_
_entity.id
_entity.type
_entity.pdbx_description
1 polymer ?
#
loop_
_entity_poly.entity_id
_entity_poly.type
_entity_poly.pdbx_seq_one_letter_code
_entity_poly.pdbx_strand_id
1 'polypeptide(L)'
;MKKIMVFVLLAMVCSAGFTSKLSKFLNKMDAEQKQRDAQELQQDMNFGDYAFRLKERYVDDRGQRCRDYEFRGRSNPYRHGYFTVCDDR
;
A
#
# COMPACT_ATOMS: atom_id res chain seq x y z
N MET A 1 -41.33 37.62 -13.05
CA MET A 1 -40.50 36.75 -13.92
C MET A 1 -39.01 37.12 -13.91
N LYS A 2 -38.60 38.36 -14.23
CA LYS A 2 -37.16 38.75 -14.35
C LYS A 2 -36.32 38.52 -13.09
N LYS A 3 -36.90 38.69 -11.89
CA LYS A 3 -36.24 38.47 -10.59
C LYS A 3 -35.94 36.99 -10.29
N ILE A 4 -36.77 36.07 -10.79
CA ILE A 4 -36.61 34.62 -10.55
C ILE A 4 -35.45 34.08 -11.40
N MET A 5 -35.29 34.57 -12.63
CA MET A 5 -34.15 34.21 -13.50
C MET A 5 -32.79 34.56 -12.89
N VAL A 6 -32.69 35.68 -12.18
CA VAL A 6 -31.45 36.11 -11.53
C VAL A 6 -31.03 35.15 -10.41
N PHE A 7 -31.99 34.67 -9.61
CA PHE A 7 -31.70 33.70 -8.55
C PHE A 7 -31.25 32.35 -9.10
N VAL A 8 -31.84 31.88 -10.20
CA VAL A 8 -31.44 30.63 -10.86
C VAL A 8 -30.02 30.72 -11.42
N LEU A 9 -29.68 31.85 -12.05
CA LEU A 9 -28.32 32.11 -12.55
C LEU A 9 -27.29 32.16 -11.42
N LEU A 10 -27.62 32.82 -10.31
CA LEU A 10 -26.72 32.91 -9.14
C LEU A 10 -26.47 31.52 -8.51
N ALA A 11 -27.52 30.68 -8.42
CA ALA A 11 -27.42 29.32 -7.90
C ALA A 11 -26.53 28.42 -8.76
N MET A 12 -26.59 28.56 -10.09
CA MET A 12 -25.74 27.80 -11.03
C MET A 12 -24.25 28.20 -10.95
N VAL A 13 -23.94 29.47 -10.70
CA VAL A 13 -22.55 29.94 -10.59
C VAL A 13 -21.96 29.52 -9.24
N CYS A 14 -22.74 29.56 -8.17
CA CYS A 14 -22.30 29.11 -6.85
C CYS A 14 -21.98 27.61 -6.85
N SER A 15 -22.82 26.76 -7.43
CA SER A 15 -22.60 25.31 -7.46
C SER A 15 -21.33 24.91 -8.23
N ALA A 16 -21.03 25.55 -9.35
CA ALA A 16 -19.81 25.33 -10.12
C ALA A 16 -18.52 25.71 -9.36
N GLY A 17 -18.58 26.74 -8.52
CA GLY A 17 -17.46 27.14 -7.65
C GLY A 17 -17.15 26.11 -6.56
N PHE A 18 -18.19 25.53 -5.93
CA PHE A 18 -18.03 24.54 -4.88
C PHE A 18 -17.54 23.18 -5.40
N THR A 19 -18.02 22.74 -6.57
CA THR A 19 -17.56 21.48 -7.18
C THR A 19 -16.09 21.54 -7.57
N SER A 20 -15.59 22.71 -8.01
CA SER A 20 -14.17 22.88 -8.35
C SER A 20 -13.22 22.73 -7.15
N LYS A 21 -13.62 23.22 -5.98
CA LYS A 21 -12.82 23.10 -4.74
C LYS A 21 -12.85 21.67 -4.20
N LEU A 22 -14.01 21.03 -4.23
CA LEU A 22 -14.16 19.63 -3.83
C LEU A 22 -13.31 18.71 -4.73
N SER A 23 -13.36 18.91 -6.06
CA SER A 23 -12.56 18.14 -7.02
C SER A 23 -11.06 18.32 -6.77
N LYS A 24 -10.58 19.54 -6.52
CA LYS A 24 -9.17 19.78 -6.17
C LYS A 24 -8.75 19.08 -4.87
N PHE A 25 -9.62 19.10 -3.86
CA PHE A 25 -9.35 18.42 -2.59
C PHE A 25 -9.26 16.90 -2.76
N LEU A 26 -10.22 16.29 -3.46
CA LEU A 26 -10.24 14.87 -3.76
C LEU A 26 -9.02 14.43 -4.58
N ASN A 27 -8.66 15.21 -5.62
CA ASN A 27 -7.48 14.93 -6.43
C ASN A 27 -6.19 15.00 -5.62
N LYS A 28 -6.09 15.92 -4.66
CA LYS A 28 -4.92 16.01 -3.78
C LYS A 28 -4.82 14.79 -2.86
N MET A 29 -5.94 14.37 -2.26
CA MET A 29 -5.99 13.16 -1.42
C MET A 29 -5.60 11.90 -2.21
N ASP A 30 -6.17 11.72 -3.40
CA ASP A 30 -5.87 10.57 -4.26
C ASP A 30 -4.38 10.54 -4.67
N ALA A 31 -3.79 11.71 -4.95
CA ALA A 31 -2.37 11.82 -5.26
C ALA A 31 -1.47 11.45 -4.06
N GLU A 32 -1.81 11.92 -2.86
CA GLU A 32 -1.08 11.58 -1.62
C GLU A 32 -1.19 10.09 -1.30
N GLN A 33 -2.37 9.50 -1.49
CA GLN A 33 -2.60 8.07 -1.25
C GLN A 33 -1.81 7.22 -2.25
N LYS A 34 -1.89 7.53 -3.55
CA LYS A 34 -1.09 6.85 -4.58
C LYS A 34 0.41 6.92 -4.34
N GLN A 35 0.91 8.06 -3.82
CA GLN A 35 2.32 8.18 -3.47
C GLN A 35 2.72 7.27 -2.30
N ARG A 36 1.88 7.13 -1.27
CA ARG A 36 2.11 6.20 -0.17
C ARG A 36 2.08 4.75 -0.65
N ASP A 37 1.07 4.39 -1.42
CA ASP A 37 0.92 3.04 -1.97
C ASP A 37 2.12 2.66 -2.85
N ALA A 38 2.62 3.60 -3.67
CA ALA A 38 3.82 3.41 -4.48
C ALA A 38 5.08 3.21 -3.62
N GLN A 39 5.22 3.94 -2.52
CA GLN A 39 6.33 3.78 -1.57
C GLN A 39 6.26 2.44 -0.83
N GLU A 40 5.08 2.03 -0.37
CA GLU A 40 4.86 0.73 0.27
C GLU A 40 5.17 -0.42 -0.69
N LEU A 41 4.67 -0.34 -1.92
CA LEU A 41 4.97 -1.32 -2.97
C LEU A 41 6.47 -1.42 -3.23
N GLN A 42 7.17 -0.27 -3.30
CA GLN A 42 8.60 -0.25 -3.54
C GLN A 42 9.40 -0.84 -2.36
N GLN A 43 8.94 -0.66 -1.13
CA GLN A 43 9.53 -1.28 0.06
C GLN A 43 9.27 -2.78 0.13
N ASP A 44 8.07 -3.23 -0.23
CA ASP A 44 7.70 -4.64 -0.21
C ASP A 44 8.43 -5.44 -1.29
N MET A 45 8.75 -4.81 -2.42
CA MET A 45 9.55 -5.40 -3.50
C MET A 45 11.07 -5.38 -3.22
N ASN A 46 11.53 -4.79 -2.11
CA ASN A 46 12.95 -4.73 -1.79
C ASN A 46 13.44 -5.96 -1.01
N PHE A 47 13.55 -7.10 -1.70
CA PHE A 47 14.08 -8.34 -1.12
C PHE A 47 15.52 -8.21 -0.58
N GLY A 48 16.28 -7.23 -1.07
CA GLY A 48 17.64 -6.93 -0.60
C GLY A 48 17.70 -6.30 0.79
N ASP A 49 16.59 -5.76 1.28
CA ASP A 49 16.50 -5.24 2.65
C ASP A 49 16.42 -6.35 3.69
N TYR A 50 16.07 -7.58 3.32
CA TYR A 50 15.93 -8.68 4.27
C TYR A 50 17.25 -9.45 4.42
N ALA A 51 17.66 -9.65 5.66
CA ALA A 51 18.73 -10.57 6.03
C ALA A 51 18.11 -11.88 6.51
N PHE A 52 18.36 -12.97 5.78
CA PHE A 52 17.89 -14.32 6.12
C PHE A 52 18.99 -15.09 6.86
N ARG A 53 18.62 -15.75 7.96
CA ARG A 53 19.47 -16.65 8.73
C ARG A 53 18.81 -18.02 8.83
N LEU A 54 19.50 -19.05 8.36
CA LEU A 54 19.06 -20.44 8.55
C LEU A 54 19.00 -20.78 10.05
N LYS A 55 17.86 -21.27 10.50
CA LYS A 55 17.61 -21.76 11.86
C LYS A 55 17.79 -23.26 11.95
N GLU A 56 17.08 -24.00 11.11
CA GLU A 56 17.01 -25.44 11.20
C GLU A 56 16.82 -26.09 9.83
N ARG A 57 17.26 -27.35 9.73
CA ARG A 57 16.93 -28.25 8.62
C ARG A 57 16.30 -29.49 9.21
N TYR A 58 15.12 -29.84 8.74
CA TYR A 58 14.39 -31.00 9.22
C TYR A 58 13.72 -31.74 8.06
N VAL A 59 13.30 -32.97 8.34
CA VAL A 59 12.43 -33.74 7.44
C VAL A 59 11.05 -33.73 8.05
N ASP A 60 10.06 -33.26 7.31
CA ASP A 60 8.68 -33.22 7.79
C ASP A 60 8.06 -34.64 7.84
N ASP A 61 6.85 -34.73 8.40
CA ASP A 61 6.11 -35.99 8.53
C ASP A 61 5.74 -36.63 7.18
N ARG A 62 5.86 -35.87 6.08
CA ARG A 62 5.61 -36.32 4.71
C ARG A 62 6.90 -36.75 3.99
N GLY A 63 8.06 -36.67 4.67
CA GLY A 63 9.36 -36.99 4.11
C GLY A 63 10.00 -35.86 3.29
N GLN A 64 9.42 -34.65 3.30
CA GLN A 64 9.95 -33.47 2.63
C GLN A 64 11.13 -32.89 3.40
N ARG A 65 12.16 -32.42 2.67
CA ARG A 65 13.30 -31.74 3.29
C ARG A 65 12.99 -30.27 3.42
N CYS A 66 12.81 -29.81 4.65
CA CYS A 66 12.46 -28.44 4.98
C CYS A 66 13.64 -27.68 5.60
N ARG A 67 13.62 -26.36 5.40
CA ARG A 67 14.61 -25.41 5.91
C ARG A 67 13.88 -24.20 6.46
N ASP A 68 14.13 -23.90 7.72
CA ASP A 68 13.57 -22.71 8.37
C ASP A 68 14.58 -21.57 8.38
N TYR A 69 14.13 -20.39 8.01
CA TYR A 69 14.90 -19.16 8.05
C TYR A 69 14.22 -18.16 8.97
N GLU A 70 14.99 -17.51 9.83
CA GLU A 70 14.58 -16.26 10.48
C GLU A 70 15.03 -15.11 9.56
N PHE A 71 14.13 -14.18 9.25
CA PHE A 71 14.46 -12.98 8.49
C PHE A 71 14.26 -11.72 9.32
N ARG A 72 15.07 -10.70 9.04
CA ARG A 72 14.95 -9.37 9.62
C ARG A 72 15.18 -8.31 8.54
N GLY A 73 14.35 -7.28 8.51
CA GLY A 73 14.52 -6.10 7.68
C GLY A 73 15.69 -5.26 8.20
N ARG A 74 16.58 -4.85 7.30
CA ARG A 74 17.74 -4.00 7.62
C ARG A 74 17.31 -2.55 7.82
N SER A 75 16.36 -2.08 7.01
CA SER A 75 15.81 -0.72 7.10
C SER A 75 14.78 -0.56 8.22
N ASN A 76 14.09 -1.65 8.59
CA ASN A 76 13.03 -1.62 9.60
C ASN A 76 13.16 -2.79 10.59
N PRO A 77 13.57 -2.54 11.85
CA PRO A 77 13.76 -3.58 12.85
C PRO A 77 12.45 -4.28 13.27
N TYR A 78 11.29 -3.67 13.01
CA TYR A 78 9.99 -4.26 13.29
C TYR A 78 9.52 -5.23 12.21
N ARG A 79 10.14 -5.22 11.03
CA ARG A 79 9.87 -6.20 9.96
C ARG A 79 10.76 -7.43 10.16
N HIS A 80 10.28 -8.43 10.88
CA HIS A 80 10.98 -9.70 11.09
C HIS A 80 9.99 -10.87 11.13
N GLY A 81 10.48 -12.08 10.89
CA GLY A 81 9.61 -13.26 10.89
C GLY A 81 10.37 -14.54 10.56
N TYR A 82 9.59 -15.58 10.28
CA TYR A 82 10.08 -16.90 9.91
C TYR A 82 9.60 -17.27 8.50
N PHE A 83 10.45 -17.97 7.78
CA PHE A 83 10.16 -18.44 6.43
C PHE A 83 10.65 -19.87 6.27
N THR A 84 9.73 -20.77 5.94
CA THR A 84 10.01 -22.20 5.76
C THR A 84 10.04 -22.53 4.27
N VAL A 85 11.07 -23.24 3.84
CA VAL A 85 11.21 -23.74 2.47
C VAL A 85 11.30 -25.26 2.51
N CYS A 86 10.29 -25.94 1.98
CA CYS A 86 10.30 -27.39 1.79
C CYS A 86 10.53 -27.72 0.33
N ASP A 87 11.47 -28.62 0.06
CA ASP A 87 11.70 -29.13 -1.30
C ASP A 87 10.66 -30.22 -1.58
N ASP A 88 9.70 -29.92 -2.46
CA ASP A 88 8.78 -30.92 -3.02
C ASP A 88 9.58 -31.85 -3.95
N ARG A 89 9.52 -33.15 -3.67
CA ARG A 89 10.18 -34.18 -4.48
C ARG A 89 9.31 -34.61 -5.66
#